data_AF-A0A699VG58-F1
#
_entry.id   AF-A0A699VG58-F1
#
_cell.length_a   1.000
_cell.length_b   1.000
_cell.length_c   1.000
_cell.angle_alpha   90.00
_cell.angle_beta   90.00
_cell.angle_gamma   90.00
#
_symmetry.space_group_name_H-M   'P 1'
#
loop_
_entity.id
_entity.type
_entity.pdbx_description
1 polymer ?
#
loop_
_entity_poly.entity_id
_entity_poly.type
_entity_poly.pdbx_seq_one_letter_code
_entity_poly.pdbx_strand_id
1 'polypeptide(L)' 'MALLSMRADKFWKRTGKKISIQGSDVAGFDKSKVECFNCHKMGHFARECRAPENQERVRKESYRQGSKAEEKS' A
#
# COMPACT_ATOMS: atom_id res chain seq x y z
N MET A 1 0.27 6.40 -25.70
CA MET A 1 1.13 7.36 -24.95
C MET A 1 0.68 8.82 -25.11
N ALA A 2 0.36 9.32 -26.31
CA ALA A 2 -0.02 10.72 -26.54
C ALA A 2 -1.20 11.23 -25.67
N LEU A 3 -2.29 10.46 -25.54
CA LEU A 3 -3.45 10.85 -24.71
C LEU A 3 -3.12 10.94 -23.21
N LEU A 4 -2.23 10.08 -22.72
CA LEU A 4 -1.76 10.12 -21.32
C LEU A 4 -0.94 11.38 -21.06
N SER A 5 -0.09 11.78 -22.01
CA SER A 5 0.68 13.02 -21.97
C SER A 5 -0.22 14.26 -21.98
N MET A 6 -1.29 14.27 -22.78
CA MET A 6 -2.25 15.39 -22.80
C MET A 6 -3.05 15.53 -21.50
N ARG A 7 -3.44 14.41 -20.86
CA ARG A 7 -4.11 14.43 -19.54
C ARG A 7 -3.19 14.95 -18.45
N ALA A 8 -1.92 14.52 -18.46
CA ALA A 8 -0.92 15.00 -17.52
C ALA A 8 -0.61 16.49 -17.68
N ASP A 9 -0.48 16.98 -18.92
CA ASP A 9 -0.28 18.41 -19.22
C ASP A 9 -1.47 19.27 -18.76
N LYS A 10 -2.71 18.84 -19.05
CA LYS A 10 -3.92 19.55 -18.62
C LYS A 10 -4.04 19.60 -17.09
N PHE A 11 -3.61 18.53 -16.39
CA PHE A 11 -3.55 18.51 -14.93
C PHE A 11 -2.50 19.47 -14.37
N TRP A 12 -1.28 19.47 -14.92
CA TRP A 12 -0.21 20.40 -14.55
C TRP A 12 -0.65 21.85 -14.71
N LYS A 13 -1.25 22.21 -15.85
CA LYS A 13 -1.72 23.58 -16.11
C LYS A 13 -2.84 24.03 -15.16
N ARG A 14 -3.68 23.12 -14.67
CA ARG A 14 -4.77 23.45 -13.72
C ARG A 14 -4.32 23.51 -12.26
N THR A 15 -3.42 22.62 -11.85
CA THR A 15 -3.08 22.44 -10.42
C THR A 15 -1.66 22.87 -10.06
N GLY A 16 -0.80 23.12 -11.05
CA GLY A 16 0.63 23.39 -10.85
C GLY A 16 1.42 22.22 -10.26
N LYS A 17 0.84 21.01 -10.23
CA LYS A 17 1.43 19.82 -9.60
C LYS A 17 1.81 18.79 -10.65
N LYS A 18 3.09 18.37 -10.66
CA LYS A 18 3.62 17.45 -11.67
C LYS A 18 3.28 16.04 -11.22
N ILE A 19 2.60 15.27 -12.07
CA ILE A 19 2.32 13.87 -11.78
C ILE A 19 3.63 13.10 -11.97
N SER A 20 4.26 12.67 -10.87
CA SER A 20 5.36 11.73 -10.91
C SER A 20 4.77 10.32 -10.84
N ILE A 21 5.05 9.48 -11.84
CA ILE A 21 4.66 8.06 -11.83
C ILE A 21 5.74 7.22 -11.12
N GLN A 22 6.64 7.84 -10.35
CA GLN A 22 7.51 7.10 -9.45
C GLN A 22 6.61 6.53 -8.34
N GLY A 23 6.59 5.20 -8.21
CA GLY A 23 5.58 4.42 -7.49
C GLY A 23 5.43 4.68 -5.98
N SER A 24 6.09 5.70 -5.44
CA SER A 24 6.00 6.20 -4.07
C SER A 24 5.08 7.40 -3.91
N ASP A 25 4.95 8.26 -4.92
CA ASP A 25 4.36 9.60 -4.76
C ASP A 25 2.93 9.64 -5.29
N VAL A 26 2.04 9.01 -4.53
CA VAL A 26 0.59 9.23 -4.68
C VAL A 26 0.31 10.65 -4.22
N ALA A 27 0.27 11.60 -5.17
CA ALA A 27 -0.20 12.99 -5.03
C ALA A 27 -0.40 13.51 -3.59
N GLY A 28 0.67 13.88 -2.89
CA GLY A 28 0.60 14.56 -1.59
C GLY A 28 0.34 13.65 -0.38
N PHE A 29 0.45 12.33 -0.53
CA PHE A 29 0.35 11.41 0.58
C PHE A 29 1.67 11.30 1.35
N ASP A 30 1.64 11.72 2.61
CA ASP A 30 2.80 11.68 3.51
C ASP A 30 3.05 10.25 4.02
N LYS A 31 3.94 9.53 3.33
CA LYS A 31 4.32 8.15 3.70
C LYS A 31 4.93 8.03 5.09
N SER A 32 5.51 9.11 5.65
CA SER A 32 6.12 9.07 6.99
C SER A 32 5.10 8.74 8.10
N LYS A 33 3.81 8.99 7.85
CA LYS A 33 2.70 8.71 8.76
C LYS A 33 2.04 7.34 8.53
N VAL A 34 2.49 6.58 7.54
CA VAL A 34 1.96 5.22 7.31
C VAL A 34 2.63 4.24 8.23
N GLU A 35 1.83 3.48 8.96
CA GLU A 35 2.25 2.29 9.67
C GLU A 35 2.24 1.07 8.76
N CYS A 36 3.33 0.30 8.78
CA CYS A 36 3.40 -0.98 8.10
C CYS A 36 2.65 -2.05 8.88
N PHE A 37 1.58 -2.61 8.31
CA PHE A 37 0.80 -3.70 8.92
C PHE A 37 1.55 -5.02 9.15
N ASN A 38 2.76 -5.17 8.61
CA ASN A 38 3.59 -6.36 8.83
C ASN A 38 4.49 -6.19 10.07
N CYS A 39 5.31 -5.14 10.08
CA CYS A 39 6.32 -4.93 11.12
C CYS A 39 6.00 -3.80 12.11
N HIS A 40 4.85 -3.14 11.97
CA HIS A 40 4.38 -2.04 12.82
C HIS A 40 5.33 -0.84 12.89
N LYS A 41 6.19 -0.66 11.87
CA LYS A 41 7.08 0.50 11.73
C LYS A 41 6.50 1.52 10.76
N MET A 42 6.76 2.80 11.02
CA MET A 42 6.30 3.90 10.18
C MET A 42 7.10 4.03 8.88
N GLY A 43 6.57 4.79 7.92
CA GLY A 43 7.29 5.23 6.73
C GLY A 43 7.09 4.39 5.47
N HIS A 44 6.42 3.24 5.56
CA HIS A 44 6.26 2.34 4.41
C HIS A 44 5.01 1.47 4.49
N PHE A 45 4.48 1.10 3.32
CA PHE A 45 3.36 0.17 3.23
C PHE A 45 3.83 -1.28 3.47
N ALA A 46 2.92 -2.16 3.89
CA ALA A 46 3.22 -3.58 4.10
C ALA A 46 3.82 -4.27 2.85
N ARG A 47 3.39 -3.86 1.64
CA ARG A 47 3.92 -4.36 0.36
C ARG A 47 5.39 -4.00 0.09
N GLU A 48 5.92 -2.98 0.77
CA GLU A 48 7.31 -2.51 0.67
C GLU A 48 8.19 -3.10 1.78
N CYS A 49 7.59 -3.83 2.74
CA CYS A 49 8.27 -4.34 3.91
C CYS A 49 9.19 -5.50 3.54
N ARG A 50 10.47 -5.40 3.93
CA ARG A 50 11.47 -6.48 3.77
C ARG A 50 11.55 -7.43 4.97
N ALA A 51 10.85 -7.11 6.05
CA ALA A 51 10.82 -7.97 7.22
C ALA A 51 10.05 -9.26 6.89
N PRO A 52 10.48 -10.42 7.41
CA PRO A 52 9.68 -11.64 7.33
C PRO A 52 8.30 -11.39 7.95
N GLU A 53 7.30 -12.12 7.47
CA GLU A 53 5.93 -11.95 7.93
C GLU A 53 5.84 -12.19 9.45
N ASN A 54 5.22 -11.25 10.18
CA ASN A 54 5.11 -11.32 11.63
C ASN A 54 4.47 -12.67 12.06
N GLN A 55 5.16 -13.43 12.91
CA GLN A 55 4.68 -14.72 13.42
C GLN A 55 3.34 -14.63 14.16
N GLU A 56 2.98 -13.46 14.69
CA GLU A 56 1.65 -13.22 15.27
C GLU A 56 0.54 -13.37 14.22
N ARG A 57 0.77 -12.94 12.97
CA ARG A 57 -0.18 -13.17 11.87
C ARG A 57 -0.26 -14.64 11.51
N VAL A 58 0.86 -15.35 11.45
CA VAL A 58 0.86 -16.80 11.18
C VAL A 58 0.00 -17.54 12.21
N ARG A 59 0.11 -17.16 13.50
CA ARG A 59 -0.74 -17.70 14.57
C ARG A 59 -2.20 -17.25 14.45
N LYS A 60 -2.44 -16.01 13.98
CA LYS A 60 -3.80 -15.49 13.79
C LYS A 60 -4.52 -16.09 12.58
N GLU A 61 -3.80 -16.36 11.51
CA GLU A 61 -4.36 -16.95 10.30
C GLU A 61 -4.66 -18.43 10.50
N SER A 62 -3.81 -19.16 11.22
CA SER A 62 -4.05 -20.56 11.56
C SER A 62 -5.28 -20.75 12.43
N TYR A 63 -5.56 -19.88 13.42
CA TYR A 63 -6.83 -19.96 14.15
C TYR A 63 -8.03 -19.70 13.23
N ARG A 64 -7.95 -18.71 12.32
CA ARG A 64 -9.07 -18.35 11.41
C ARG A 64 -9.35 -19.44 10.39
N GLN A 65 -8.31 -20.14 9.93
CA GLN A 65 -8.44 -21.26 9.01
C GLN A 65 -9.00 -22.50 9.72
N GLY A 66 -8.58 -22.76 10.96
CA GLY A 66 -9.17 -23.81 11.80
C GLY A 66 -10.66 -23.58 12.04
N SER A 67 -11.05 -22.34 12.42
CA SER A 67 -12.46 -22.01 12.65
C SER A 67 -13.33 -22.08 11.38
N LYS A 68 -12.76 -21.84 10.19
CA LYS A 68 -13.47 -22.00 8.91
C LYS A 68 -13.66 -23.46 8.49
N ALA A 69 -12.87 -24.38 9.04
CA ALA A 69 -13.00 -25.81 8.78
C ALA A 69 -14.10 -26.43 9.65
N GLU A 70 -14.27 -25.98 10.89
CA GLU A 70 -15.34 -26.45 11.78
C GLU A 70 -16.74 -25.90 11.42
N GLU A 71 -16.85 -24.68 10.89
CA GLU A 71 -18.15 -24.09 10.48
C GLU A 71 -18.74 -24.75 9.22
N LYS A 72 -17.95 -25.51 8.47
CA LYS A 72 -18.39 -26.19 7.23
C LYS A 72 -18.67 -27.68 7.41
N SER A 73 -18.68 -28.19 8.64
CA SER A 73 -18.96 -29.60 8.94
C SER A 73 -20.34 -29.81 9.55
#